data_AF-A0A8S3VJ82-F1
#
_entry.id   AF-A0A8S3VJ82-F1
#
_cell.length_a   1.000
_cell.length_b   1.000
_cell.length_c   1.000
_cell.angle_alpha   90.00
_cell.angle_beta   90.00
_cell.angle_gamma   90.00
#
_symmetry.space_group_name_H-M   'P 1'
#
loop_
_entity.id
_entity.type
_entity.pdbx_description
1 polymer ?
#
loop_
_entity_poly.entity_id
_entity_poly.type
_entity_poly.pdbx_seq_one_letter_code
_entity_poly.pdbx_strand_id
1 'polypeptide(L)'
;MGPMAGARKTKDEHIFLSLLKEMIDLYHIGLTVETSTGQQKIYVIVSTMTMNLQARAGVFNMTQHNGLYPCIFCEEPGLVVKVGKGHTRCFPYREEKPKCRSSISIEQNVLSAIEAKKPVYGFFGRSIIKHLPFIDFHESCTVDYMHGFLLGITKKLLSLWIAGSSYQKPYFIGHNLKDIDKIL
;
A
#
# COMPACT_ATOMS: atom_id res chain seq x y z
N MET A 1 20.43 12.99 -1.63
CA MET A 1 19.15 12.28 -1.46
C MET A 1 18.16 12.86 -2.47
N GLY A 2 18.18 12.36 -3.70
CA GLY A 2 17.37 12.89 -4.81
C GLY A 2 16.01 12.16 -4.90
N PRO A 3 14.92 12.86 -5.25
CA PRO A 3 13.60 12.28 -5.37
C PRO A 3 13.54 11.36 -6.60
N MET A 4 13.00 10.16 -6.45
CA MET A 4 12.66 9.26 -7.56
C MET A 4 11.47 9.82 -8.35
N ALA A 5 11.74 10.83 -9.18
CA ALA A 5 10.85 11.32 -10.23
C ALA A 5 11.61 11.20 -11.56
N GLY A 6 11.64 9.99 -12.13
CA GLY A 6 12.18 9.71 -13.46
C GLY A 6 11.12 9.05 -14.34
N ALA A 7 11.02 9.48 -15.60
CA ALA A 7 9.98 9.16 -16.59
C ALA A 7 9.96 7.70 -17.09
N ARG A 8 10.62 6.77 -16.38
CA ARG A 8 10.45 5.31 -16.49
C ARG A 8 10.92 4.74 -15.16
N LYS A 9 10.02 4.08 -14.42
CA LYS A 9 10.45 3.24 -13.30
C LYS A 9 11.43 2.20 -13.86
N THR A 10 12.56 2.00 -13.21
CA THR A 10 13.47 0.89 -13.48
C THR A 10 12.66 -0.40 -13.56
N LYS A 11 13.06 -1.32 -14.44
CA LYS A 11 12.52 -2.68 -14.43
C LYS A 11 13.08 -3.37 -13.18
N ASP A 12 12.47 -3.06 -12.04
CA ASP A 12 12.81 -3.62 -10.72
C ASP A 12 12.59 -5.15 -10.66
N GLU A 13 11.99 -5.72 -11.72
CA GLU A 13 11.75 -7.15 -11.91
C GLU A 13 12.97 -8.02 -11.59
N HIS A 14 14.18 -7.65 -12.05
CA HIS A 14 15.37 -8.47 -11.82
C HIS A 14 15.76 -8.59 -10.34
N ILE A 15 15.59 -7.52 -9.56
CA ILE A 15 15.90 -7.54 -8.12
C ILE A 15 14.87 -8.42 -7.39
N PHE A 16 13.59 -8.25 -7.71
CA PHE A 16 12.55 -9.08 -7.12
C PHE A 16 12.70 -10.54 -7.49
N LEU A 17 13.05 -10.90 -8.73
CA LEU A 17 13.23 -12.30 -9.13
C LEU A 17 14.32 -13.02 -8.33
N SER A 18 15.47 -12.38 -8.08
CA SER A 18 16.54 -12.98 -7.27
C SER A 18 16.07 -13.23 -5.83
N LEU A 19 15.45 -12.21 -5.22
CA LEU A 19 14.90 -12.31 -3.87
C LEU A 19 13.82 -13.39 -3.76
N LEU A 20 12.90 -13.45 -4.73
CA LEU A 20 11.83 -14.44 -4.76
C LEU A 20 12.38 -15.85 -4.85
N LYS A 21 13.41 -16.07 -5.69
CA LYS A 21 14.06 -17.37 -5.80
C LYS A 21 14.67 -17.80 -4.47
N GLU A 22 15.44 -16.91 -3.82
CA GLU A 22 16.03 -17.19 -2.51
C GLU A 22 14.97 -17.50 -1.45
N MET A 23 13.86 -16.75 -1.45
CA MET A 23 12.75 -17.00 -0.53
C MET A 23 12.05 -18.34 -0.77
N ILE A 24 11.87 -18.73 -2.03
CA ILE A 24 11.31 -20.04 -2.41
C ILE A 24 12.26 -21.17 -1.98
N ASP A 25 13.57 -21.00 -2.17
CA ASP A 25 14.58 -21.97 -1.76
C ASP A 25 14.61 -22.10 -0.22
N LEU A 26 14.58 -20.99 0.52
CA LEU A 26 14.50 -20.99 1.98
C LEU A 26 13.20 -21.61 2.51
N TYR A 27 12.12 -21.55 1.74
CA TYR A 27 10.84 -22.17 2.08
C TYR A 27 10.86 -23.69 1.87
N HIS A 28 11.34 -24.17 0.71
CA HIS A 28 11.28 -25.59 0.36
C HIS A 28 12.51 -26.39 0.83
N ILE A 29 13.70 -25.83 0.65
CA ILE A 29 14.97 -26.50 0.94
C ILE A 29 15.38 -26.21 2.37
N GLY A 30 15.21 -24.97 2.83
CA GLY A 30 15.69 -24.48 4.12
C GLY A 30 17.21 -24.18 4.11
N LEU A 31 17.69 -23.62 5.20
CA LEU A 31 19.10 -23.27 5.42
C LEU A 31 19.66 -24.06 6.61
N THR A 32 20.77 -24.75 6.41
CA THR A 32 21.50 -25.40 7.49
C THR A 32 22.44 -24.41 8.14
N VAL A 33 22.33 -24.23 9.46
CA VAL A 33 23.16 -23.32 10.25
C VAL A 33 23.80 -24.05 11.42
N GLU A 34 25.04 -23.71 11.76
CA GLU A 34 25.65 -24.15 13.01
C GLU A 34 25.25 -23.21 14.15
N THR A 35 24.80 -23.79 15.25
CA THR A 35 24.42 -23.07 16.48
C THR A 35 25.24 -23.59 17.66
N SER A 36 25.17 -22.90 18.80
CA SER A 36 25.76 -23.38 20.05
C SER A 36 25.24 -24.74 20.52
N THR A 37 24.11 -25.20 19.97
CA THR A 37 23.47 -26.50 20.27
C THR A 37 23.71 -27.56 19.19
N GLY A 38 24.56 -27.25 18.19
CA GLY A 38 24.83 -28.11 17.04
C GLY A 38 24.20 -27.61 15.74
N GLN A 39 24.25 -28.44 14.71
CA GLN A 39 23.74 -28.13 13.38
C GLN A 39 22.20 -28.18 13.38
N GLN A 40 21.57 -27.07 12.99
CA GLN A 40 20.13 -26.94 12.87
C GLN A 40 19.72 -26.62 11.43
N LYS A 41 18.52 -27.03 11.05
CA LYS A 41 17.91 -26.69 9.76
C LYS A 41 16.75 -25.72 9.97
N ILE A 42 16.85 -24.55 9.36
CA ILE A 42 15.87 -23.46 9.49
C ILE A 42 15.11 -23.31 8.18
N TYR A 43 13.80 -23.06 8.29
CA TYR A 43 12.93 -22.75 7.15
C TYR A 43 12.39 -21.33 7.32
N VAL A 44 12.29 -20.58 6.22
CA VAL A 44 11.85 -19.18 6.24
C VAL A 44 10.54 -19.05 5.48
N ILE A 45 9.58 -18.33 6.07
CA ILE A 45 8.29 -18.03 5.47
C ILE A 45 8.05 -16.52 5.53
N VAL A 46 7.54 -15.96 4.42
CA VAL A 46 7.07 -14.57 4.41
C VAL A 46 5.67 -14.51 4.98
N SER A 47 5.54 -14.01 6.21
CA SER A 47 4.24 -13.90 6.87
C SER A 47 3.50 -12.62 6.46
N THR A 48 4.20 -11.47 6.41
CA THR A 48 3.57 -10.17 6.14
C THR A 48 4.46 -9.25 5.32
N MET A 49 3.84 -8.40 4.52
CA MET A 49 4.48 -7.36 3.73
C MET A 49 3.86 -6.01 4.06
N THR A 50 4.70 -5.03 4.35
CA THR A 50 4.29 -3.63 4.51
C THR A 50 5.08 -2.77 3.54
N MET A 51 4.41 -1.86 2.85
CA MET A 51 5.04 -0.98 1.89
C MET A 51 4.16 0.24 1.64
N ASN A 52 4.79 1.35 1.29
CA ASN A 52 4.05 2.56 0.94
C ASN A 52 3.18 2.34 -0.31
N LEU A 53 2.23 3.25 -0.55
CA LEU A 53 1.28 3.14 -1.65
C LEU A 53 1.93 3.06 -3.04
N GLN A 54 3.05 3.75 -3.28
CA GLN A 54 3.69 3.74 -4.60
C GLN A 54 4.43 2.42 -4.88
N ALA A 55 5.11 1.87 -3.88
CA ALA A 55 5.77 0.57 -3.97
C ALA A 55 4.74 -0.55 -4.14
N ARG A 56 3.65 -0.52 -3.35
CA ARG A 56 2.52 -1.45 -3.48
C ARG A 56 1.97 -1.54 -4.89
N ALA A 57 1.78 -0.40 -5.53
CA ALA A 57 1.29 -0.34 -6.90
C ALA A 57 2.23 -1.05 -7.89
N GLY A 58 3.54 -0.88 -7.72
CA GLY A 58 4.54 -1.59 -8.54
C GLY A 58 4.56 -3.09 -8.26
N VAL A 59 4.68 -3.47 -6.99
CA VAL A 59 4.80 -4.86 -6.56
C VAL A 59 3.56 -5.66 -6.99
N PHE A 60 2.35 -5.16 -6.72
CA PHE A 60 1.10 -5.86 -7.06
C PHE A 60 0.62 -5.66 -8.49
N ASN A 61 1.40 -4.97 -9.33
CA ASN A 61 1.03 -4.65 -10.70
C ASN A 61 -0.37 -4.01 -10.80
N MET A 62 -0.57 -2.96 -10.01
CA MET A 62 -1.82 -2.24 -9.89
C MET A 62 -1.66 -0.72 -10.05
N THR A 63 -2.77 -0.01 -10.21
CA THR A 63 -2.80 1.45 -10.31
C THR A 63 -2.26 2.09 -9.03
N GLN A 64 -1.57 3.21 -9.18
CA GLN A 64 -1.07 4.00 -8.05
C GLN A 64 -2.21 4.63 -7.24
N HIS A 65 -1.90 5.19 -6.07
CA HIS A 65 -2.87 5.83 -5.15
C HIS A 65 -3.80 6.89 -5.78
N ASN A 66 -3.43 7.46 -6.93
CA ASN A 66 -4.21 8.44 -7.69
C ASN A 66 -5.08 7.80 -8.80
N GLY A 67 -5.03 6.48 -8.98
CA GLY A 67 -5.84 5.71 -9.92
C GLY A 67 -7.28 5.53 -9.46
N LEU A 68 -8.17 5.11 -10.36
CA LEU A 68 -9.61 5.00 -10.07
C LEU A 68 -9.92 3.99 -8.97
N TYR A 69 -9.25 2.83 -8.95
CA TYR A 69 -9.46 1.76 -7.98
C TYR A 69 -8.13 1.34 -7.32
N PRO A 70 -7.52 2.20 -6.47
CA PRO A 70 -6.14 2.00 -6.06
C PRO A 70 -5.98 1.21 -4.75
N CYS A 71 -7.08 1.00 -4.02
CA CYS A 71 -7.06 0.20 -2.79
C CYS A 71 -6.83 -1.27 -3.15
N ILE A 72 -6.17 -2.03 -2.27
CA ILE A 72 -6.09 -3.50 -2.36
C ILE A 72 -7.25 -4.20 -1.67
N PHE A 73 -7.83 -3.56 -0.65
CA PHE A 73 -8.83 -4.18 0.22
C PHE A 73 -10.28 -3.99 -0.26
N CYS A 74 -10.59 -2.94 -1.04
CA CYS A 74 -11.96 -2.67 -1.48
C CYS A 74 -12.04 -2.07 -2.90
N GLU A 75 -13.13 -2.35 -3.59
CA GLU A 75 -13.41 -1.93 -4.99
C GLU A 75 -14.00 -0.51 -5.05
N GLU A 76 -13.60 0.38 -4.14
CA GLU A 76 -14.10 1.75 -4.12
C GLU A 76 -13.50 2.61 -5.25
N PRO A 77 -14.33 3.23 -6.11
CA PRO A 77 -13.84 4.20 -7.07
C PRO A 77 -13.55 5.53 -6.38
N GLY A 78 -12.36 6.10 -6.61
CA GLY A 78 -12.04 7.44 -6.13
C GLY A 78 -12.65 8.54 -7.00
N LEU A 79 -13.00 9.66 -6.39
CA LEU A 79 -13.55 10.84 -7.07
C LEU A 79 -12.46 11.87 -7.33
N VAL A 80 -12.47 12.48 -8.51
CA VAL A 80 -11.56 13.57 -8.85
C VAL A 80 -12.18 14.87 -8.36
N VAL A 81 -11.48 15.58 -7.47
CA VAL A 81 -11.88 16.88 -6.93
C VAL A 81 -10.84 17.94 -7.25
N LYS A 82 -11.30 19.15 -7.51
CA LYS A 82 -10.42 20.31 -7.76
C LYS A 82 -9.79 20.77 -6.44
N VAL A 83 -8.46 20.93 -6.43
CA VAL A 83 -7.71 21.43 -5.27
C VAL A 83 -6.74 22.50 -5.74
N GLY A 84 -6.98 23.74 -5.32
CA GLY A 84 -6.24 24.91 -5.80
C GLY A 84 -6.32 25.03 -7.33
N LYS A 85 -5.15 25.01 -7.99
CA LYS A 85 -5.04 25.05 -9.46
C LYS A 85 -5.05 23.67 -10.12
N GLY A 86 -5.05 22.58 -9.34
CA GLY A 86 -4.96 21.21 -9.84
C GLY A 86 -6.18 20.36 -9.48
N HIS A 87 -6.03 19.05 -9.70
CA HIS A 87 -7.01 18.05 -9.30
C HIS A 87 -6.32 16.97 -8.47
N THR A 88 -7.04 16.42 -7.51
CA THR A 88 -6.60 15.24 -6.77
C THR A 88 -7.72 14.21 -6.77
N ARG A 89 -7.36 12.94 -6.58
CA ARG A 89 -8.34 11.90 -6.29
C ARG A 89 -8.55 11.80 -4.79
N CYS A 90 -9.80 11.69 -4.38
CA CYS A 90 -10.20 11.55 -2.99
C CYS A 90 -11.24 10.43 -2.83
N PHE A 91 -11.39 9.97 -1.59
CA PHE A 91 -12.33 8.94 -1.17
C PHE A 91 -13.15 9.55 -0.04
N PRO A 92 -14.28 10.20 -0.35
CA PRO A 92 -15.12 10.81 0.67
C PRO A 92 -15.74 9.74 1.56
N TYR A 93 -15.99 10.09 2.81
CA TYR A 93 -16.75 9.22 3.71
C TYR A 93 -18.15 8.97 3.15
N ARG A 94 -18.62 7.74 3.32
CA ARG A 94 -19.96 7.29 2.95
C ARG A 94 -20.42 6.24 3.95
N GLU A 95 -21.72 6.20 4.21
CA GLU A 95 -22.31 5.22 5.14
C GLU A 95 -22.25 3.80 4.56
N GLU A 96 -22.52 3.66 3.26
CA GLU A 96 -22.48 2.38 2.58
C GLU A 96 -21.04 1.94 2.30
N LYS A 97 -20.59 0.87 2.97
CA LYS A 97 -19.23 0.36 2.82
C LYS A 97 -18.99 -0.16 1.40
N PRO A 98 -17.81 0.09 0.80
CA PRO A 98 -17.47 -0.50 -0.48
C PRO A 98 -17.33 -2.02 -0.39
N LYS A 99 -17.57 -2.67 -1.53
CA LYS A 99 -17.34 -4.11 -1.69
C LYS A 99 -15.87 -4.42 -1.36
N CYS A 100 -15.67 -5.31 -0.39
CA CYS A 100 -14.36 -5.81 -0.04
C CYS A 100 -13.85 -6.77 -1.13
N ARG A 101 -12.54 -6.75 -1.37
CA ARG A 101 -11.90 -7.72 -2.26
C ARG A 101 -11.63 -9.01 -1.50
N SER A 102 -11.78 -10.12 -2.21
CA SER A 102 -11.28 -11.43 -1.79
C SER A 102 -10.16 -11.85 -2.72
N SER A 103 -9.41 -12.87 -2.33
CA SER A 103 -8.39 -13.52 -3.17
C SER A 103 -8.95 -13.95 -4.52
N ILE A 104 -10.18 -14.49 -4.51
CA ILE A 104 -10.90 -14.93 -5.70
C ILE A 104 -11.24 -13.73 -6.60
N SER A 105 -11.80 -12.65 -6.02
CA SER A 105 -12.18 -11.48 -6.81
C SER A 105 -10.96 -10.75 -7.37
N ILE A 106 -9.84 -10.73 -6.65
CA ILE A 106 -8.56 -10.20 -7.15
C ILE A 106 -8.07 -11.01 -8.33
N GLU A 107 -8.02 -12.34 -8.23
CA GLU A 107 -7.55 -13.19 -9.32
C GLU A 107 -8.44 -13.04 -10.56
N GLN A 108 -9.77 -12.99 -10.40
CA GLN A 108 -10.70 -12.71 -11.50
C GLN A 108 -10.41 -11.36 -12.17
N ASN A 109 -10.24 -10.29 -11.39
CA ASN A 109 -9.92 -8.96 -11.92
C ASN A 109 -8.58 -8.95 -12.66
N VAL A 110 -7.57 -9.67 -12.15
CA VAL A 110 -6.26 -9.82 -12.80
C VAL A 110 -6.37 -10.55 -14.13
N LEU A 111 -7.10 -11.69 -14.17
CA LEU A 111 -7.30 -12.45 -15.40
C LEU A 111 -8.07 -11.64 -16.45
N SER A 112 -9.14 -10.95 -16.05
CA SER A 112 -9.87 -10.05 -16.94
C SER A 112 -9.02 -8.89 -17.45
N ALA A 113 -8.10 -8.36 -16.63
CA ALA A 113 -7.18 -7.29 -17.06
C ALA A 113 -6.20 -7.78 -18.13
N ILE A 114 -5.69 -9.00 -17.99
CA ILE A 114 -4.79 -9.65 -18.96
C ILE A 114 -5.51 -9.89 -20.29
N GLU A 115 -6.70 -10.49 -20.23
CA GLU A 115 -7.52 -10.80 -21.40
C GLU A 115 -7.91 -9.53 -22.16
N ALA A 116 -8.41 -8.51 -21.43
CA ALA A 116 -8.84 -7.26 -22.02
C ALA A 116 -7.69 -6.30 -22.36
N LYS A 117 -6.44 -6.64 -21.99
CA LYS A 117 -5.23 -5.80 -22.13
C LYS A 117 -5.43 -4.38 -21.60
N LYS A 118 -6.23 -4.23 -20.54
CA LYS A 118 -6.58 -2.95 -19.94
C LYS A 118 -6.80 -3.11 -18.43
N PRO A 119 -6.68 -2.03 -17.64
CA PRO A 119 -6.80 -2.15 -16.19
C PRO A 119 -8.24 -2.50 -15.80
N VAL A 120 -8.40 -3.49 -14.90
CA VAL A 120 -9.71 -3.91 -14.36
C VAL A 120 -9.65 -3.80 -12.84
N TYR A 121 -10.55 -2.98 -12.27
CA TYR A 121 -10.59 -2.66 -10.82
C TYR A 121 -9.23 -2.35 -10.19
N GLY A 122 -8.36 -1.70 -10.98
CA GLY A 122 -7.04 -1.25 -10.56
C GLY A 122 -5.90 -2.21 -10.87
N PHE A 123 -6.16 -3.43 -11.33
CA PHE A 123 -5.10 -4.40 -11.66
C PHE A 123 -4.73 -4.33 -13.15
N PHE A 124 -3.44 -4.44 -13.47
CA PHE A 124 -2.94 -4.55 -14.84
C PHE A 124 -2.62 -6.00 -15.24
N GLY A 125 -2.30 -6.85 -14.27
CA GLY A 125 -1.94 -8.25 -14.52
C GLY A 125 -1.41 -8.93 -13.25
N ARG A 126 -0.80 -10.11 -13.44
CA ARG A 126 -0.23 -10.88 -12.32
C ARG A 126 0.91 -10.10 -11.66
N SER A 127 0.97 -10.19 -10.35
CA SER A 127 2.09 -9.69 -9.56
C SER A 127 3.21 -10.71 -9.52
N ILE A 128 4.44 -10.22 -9.45
CA ILE A 128 5.62 -11.05 -9.28
C ILE A 128 5.63 -11.82 -7.94
N ILE A 129 4.99 -11.28 -6.90
CA ILE A 129 4.95 -11.91 -5.57
C ILE A 129 3.97 -13.08 -5.49
N LYS A 130 3.12 -13.31 -6.50
CA LYS A 130 2.27 -14.52 -6.57
C LYS A 130 3.10 -15.80 -6.78
N HIS A 131 4.39 -15.68 -7.09
CA HIS A 131 5.31 -16.81 -7.11
C HIS A 131 5.72 -17.27 -5.70
N LEU A 132 5.55 -16.44 -4.67
CA LEU A 132 5.84 -16.86 -3.29
C LEU A 132 4.76 -17.82 -2.78
N PRO A 133 5.15 -18.90 -2.11
CA PRO A 133 4.21 -19.82 -1.51
C PRO A 133 3.48 -19.14 -0.35
N PHE A 134 2.18 -19.43 -0.19
CA PHE A 134 1.31 -18.95 0.91
C PHE A 134 1.08 -17.43 0.98
N ILE A 135 1.39 -16.67 -0.07
CA ILE A 135 1.07 -15.24 -0.10
C ILE A 135 -0.29 -14.97 -0.74
N ASP A 136 -1.14 -14.31 0.05
CA ASP A 136 -2.35 -13.68 -0.44
C ASP A 136 -2.25 -12.16 -0.32
N PHE A 137 -2.75 -11.42 -1.32
CA PHE A 137 -2.65 -9.97 -1.31
C PHE A 137 -3.46 -9.36 -0.17
N HIS A 138 -4.64 -9.91 0.08
CA HIS A 138 -5.55 -9.40 1.10
C HIS A 138 -5.07 -9.74 2.52
N GLU A 139 -4.46 -10.90 2.72
CA GLU A 139 -4.07 -11.39 4.04
C GLU A 139 -2.63 -11.04 4.40
N SER A 140 -1.72 -11.10 3.43
CA SER A 140 -0.29 -10.90 3.68
C SER A 140 0.14 -9.44 3.54
N CYS A 141 -0.70 -8.52 3.04
CA CYS A 141 -0.35 -7.10 2.93
C CYS A 141 -1.02 -6.25 4.00
N THR A 142 -0.20 -5.50 4.75
CA THR A 142 -0.67 -4.58 5.78
C THR A 142 -0.62 -3.13 5.32
N VAL A 143 -1.41 -2.27 5.97
CA VAL A 143 -1.34 -0.82 5.75
C VAL A 143 -0.04 -0.29 6.32
N ASP A 144 0.70 0.48 5.54
CA ASP A 144 1.88 1.21 6.01
C ASP A 144 1.49 2.28 7.03
N TYR A 145 1.80 1.99 8.29
CA TYR A 145 1.51 2.87 9.43
C TYR A 145 2.24 4.21 9.31
N MET A 146 3.49 4.22 8.85
CA MET A 146 4.27 5.46 8.81
C MET A 146 3.74 6.43 7.76
N HIS A 147 3.66 6.01 6.49
CA HIS A 147 3.24 6.93 5.43
C HIS A 147 1.72 7.10 5.37
N GLY A 148 0.95 6.03 5.62
CA GLY A 148 -0.51 6.08 5.57
C GLY A 148 -1.10 6.79 6.78
N PHE A 149 -0.68 6.40 7.99
CA PHE A 149 -1.31 6.86 9.22
C PHE A 149 -0.64 8.11 9.81
N LEU A 150 0.66 8.06 10.10
CA LEU A 150 1.36 9.18 10.73
C LEU A 150 1.50 10.37 9.77
N LEU A 151 2.14 10.16 8.61
CA LEU A 151 2.39 11.24 7.66
C LEU A 151 1.16 11.62 6.84
N GLY A 152 0.26 10.66 6.61
CA GLY A 152 -0.99 10.87 5.87
C GLY A 152 -2.08 11.45 6.74
N ILE A 153 -2.71 10.61 7.56
CA ILE A 153 -3.90 10.96 8.35
C ILE A 153 -3.57 11.95 9.47
N THR A 154 -2.60 11.64 10.32
CA THR A 154 -2.31 12.42 11.53
C THR A 154 -1.88 13.84 11.17
N LYS A 155 -0.94 13.98 10.21
CA LYS A 155 -0.55 15.28 9.67
C LYS A 155 -1.73 16.06 9.10
N LYS A 156 -2.65 15.39 8.39
CA LYS A 156 -3.84 16.05 7.81
C LYS A 156 -4.80 16.52 8.89
N LEU A 157 -5.06 15.72 9.91
CA LEU A 157 -5.91 16.09 11.05
C LEU A 157 -5.32 17.26 11.82
N LEU A 158 -4.03 17.22 12.17
CA LEU A 158 -3.34 18.34 12.82
C LEU A 158 -3.44 19.62 11.99
N SER A 159 -3.29 19.52 10.67
CA SER A 159 -3.46 20.67 9.77
C SER A 159 -4.89 21.21 9.78
N LEU A 160 -5.91 20.36 9.91
CA LEU A 160 -7.31 20.81 10.02
C LEU A 160 -7.60 21.47 11.37
N TRP A 161 -7.05 20.92 12.44
CA TRP A 161 -7.32 21.36 13.81
C TRP A 161 -6.58 22.64 14.20
N ILE A 162 -5.35 22.83 13.72
CA ILE A 162 -4.43 23.85 14.23
C ILE A 162 -4.05 24.90 13.17
N ALA A 163 -4.06 24.58 11.87
CA ALA A 163 -3.62 25.54 10.87
C ALA A 163 -4.59 26.73 10.78
N GLY A 164 -4.04 27.95 10.69
CA GLY A 164 -4.84 29.18 10.61
C GLY A 164 -5.78 29.24 9.40
N SER A 165 -5.53 28.46 8.35
CA SER A 165 -6.46 28.30 7.22
C SER A 165 -7.81 27.70 7.61
N SER A 166 -7.89 27.02 8.75
CA SER A 166 -9.11 26.43 9.30
C SER A 166 -9.77 27.30 10.37
N TYR A 167 -9.26 28.50 10.68
CA TYR A 167 -9.69 29.31 11.83
C TYR A 167 -11.22 29.49 11.96
N GLN A 168 -11.93 29.67 10.83
CA GLN A 168 -13.38 29.86 10.82
C GLN A 168 -14.19 28.54 10.82
N LYS A 169 -13.53 27.39 10.94
CA LYS A 169 -14.17 26.07 10.82
C LYS A 169 -14.56 25.54 12.20
N PRO A 170 -15.67 24.79 12.31
CA PRO A 170 -16.18 24.32 13.61
C PRO A 170 -15.26 23.32 14.31
N TYR A 171 -14.36 22.67 13.56
CA TYR A 171 -13.39 21.72 14.08
C TYR A 171 -12.04 22.35 14.45
N PHE A 172 -11.90 23.68 14.34
CA PHE A 172 -10.65 24.37 14.67
C PHE A 172 -10.48 24.50 16.19
N ILE A 173 -9.36 23.99 16.69
CA ILE A 173 -9.01 24.01 18.12
C ILE A 173 -7.70 24.76 18.39
N GLY A 174 -7.13 25.40 17.37
CA GLY A 174 -5.86 26.13 17.48
C GLY A 174 -5.87 27.29 18.48
N HIS A 175 -7.04 27.74 18.95
CA HIS A 175 -7.14 28.71 20.05
C HIS A 175 -6.54 28.20 21.37
N ASN A 176 -6.57 26.88 21.58
CA ASN A 176 -6.16 26.23 22.82
C ASN A 176 -4.74 25.63 22.72
N LEU A 177 -3.91 26.08 21.76
CA LEU A 177 -2.56 25.53 21.53
C LEU A 177 -1.70 25.50 22.80
N LYS A 178 -1.75 26.58 23.59
CA LYS A 178 -0.99 26.68 24.85
C LYS A 178 -1.39 25.63 25.88
N ASP A 179 -2.63 25.15 25.85
CA ASP A 179 -3.10 24.13 26.77
C ASP A 179 -2.84 22.72 26.23
N ILE A 180 -2.89 22.55 24.91
CA ILE A 180 -2.48 21.30 24.23
C ILE A 180 -0.98 21.02 24.49
N ASP A 181 -0.13 22.04 24.35
CA ASP A 181 1.33 21.92 24.55
C ASP A 181 1.73 21.59 25.99
N LYS A 182 0.84 21.80 26.98
CA LYS A 182 1.12 21.42 28.38
C LYS A 182 0.89 19.93 28.66
N ILE A 183 0.09 19.27 27.83
CA ILE A 183 -0.33 17.87 28.02
C ILE A 183 0.58 16.91 27.24
N LEU A 184 1.18 17.40 26.15
CA LEU A 184 2.15 16.67 25.32
C LEU A 184 3.56 16.74 25.93
#